data_AF-A0A8T0N8X0-F1
#
_entry.id   AF-A0A8T0N8X0-F1
#
_cell.length_a   1.000
_cell.length_b   1.000
_cell.length_c   1.000
_cell.angle_alpha   90.00
_cell.angle_beta   90.00
_cell.angle_gamma   90.00
#
_symmetry.space_group_name_H-M   'P 1'
#
loop_
_entity.id
_entity.type
_entity.pdbx_description
1 polymer ?
#
loop_
_entity_poly.entity_id
_entity_poly.type
_entity_poly.pdbx_seq_one_letter_code
_entity_poly.pdbx_strand_id
1 'polypeptide(L)'
;MSCWRVSSVQSTPEIEKKYVHRVYDAIAPHFSATRFAKWPKVAGFLNSLRPGSIVLDAGCGNGKYLGFNPDCFFIGCDISPPLIEICSGRGHEVLVADAVNLPYRDDFGDAAISIAVLHHLSTDDRRRKAIEELIRVVRRGGLVLITVWAREQEDKSLLNKWTPLCEKYNEEWVDQSSPPLRSQSATLLESIAETDEDAGLLKQTDVELKKCHDAVKDKTIMDCSNTNTDQDEKNQQEYFVPWHLPFHRAEIGGASAAALENGFAKKDEKKGTVVYNRYYHVFVEGELQRLVSGIKNAAIVDQF
;
A
#
# COMPACT_ATOMS: atom_id res chain seq x y z
N MET A 1 23.36 -16.26 -20.27
CA MET A 1 23.13 -14.81 -20.12
C MET A 1 21.70 -14.63 -19.61
N SER A 2 21.52 -14.46 -18.31
CA SER A 2 20.20 -14.26 -17.69
C SER A 2 19.77 -12.80 -17.84
N CYS A 3 18.66 -12.59 -18.54
CA CYS A 3 17.99 -11.30 -18.66
C CYS A 3 17.52 -10.85 -17.28
N TRP A 4 18.23 -9.88 -16.70
CA TRP A 4 17.76 -9.16 -15.52
C TRP A 4 16.53 -8.36 -15.93
N ARG A 5 15.36 -8.77 -15.49
CA ARG A 5 14.16 -7.94 -15.56
C ARG A 5 14.41 -6.78 -14.60
N VAL A 6 14.88 -5.64 -15.12
CA VAL A 6 15.02 -4.39 -14.37
C VAL A 6 13.66 -4.11 -13.73
N SER A 7 13.59 -4.06 -12.40
CA SER A 7 12.32 -3.82 -11.69
C SER A 7 11.77 -2.46 -12.13
N SER A 8 10.52 -2.45 -12.58
CA SER A 8 9.73 -1.32 -13.10
C SER A 8 9.45 -0.20 -12.08
N VAL A 9 10.06 -0.25 -10.89
CA VAL A 9 9.81 0.70 -9.81
C VAL A 9 10.65 1.96 -10.01
N GLN A 10 10.35 2.71 -11.08
CA GLN A 10 11.10 3.92 -11.46
C GLN A 10 10.50 5.21 -10.90
N SER A 11 9.22 5.20 -10.54
CA SER A 11 8.53 6.38 -10.01
C SER A 11 7.51 6.01 -8.94
N THR A 12 7.23 6.96 -8.04
CA THR A 12 6.13 6.87 -7.09
C THR A 12 4.81 7.10 -7.84
N PRO A 13 3.82 6.19 -7.75
CA PRO A 13 2.48 6.39 -8.31
C PRO A 13 1.77 7.64 -7.78
N GLU A 14 0.96 8.30 -8.61
CA GLU A 14 0.22 9.51 -8.22
C GLU A 14 -0.75 9.27 -7.05
N ILE A 15 -1.33 8.08 -6.96
CA ILE A 15 -2.20 7.70 -5.84
C ILE A 15 -1.44 7.73 -4.51
N GLU A 16 -0.19 7.26 -4.48
CA GLU A 16 0.66 7.30 -3.28
C GLU A 16 1.06 8.75 -2.95
N LYS A 17 1.51 9.53 -3.95
CA LYS A 17 1.86 10.94 -3.74
C LYS A 17 0.69 11.74 -3.15
N LYS A 18 -0.51 11.52 -3.69
CA LYS A 18 -1.70 12.30 -3.37
C LYS A 18 -2.39 11.85 -2.08
N TYR A 19 -2.57 10.54 -1.90
CA TYR A 19 -3.36 9.97 -0.81
C TYR A 19 -2.52 9.28 0.27
N VAL A 20 -1.19 9.32 0.16
CA VAL A 20 -0.28 8.92 1.22
C VAL A 20 0.60 10.11 1.59
N HIS A 21 1.52 10.53 0.72
CA HIS A 21 2.58 11.49 1.08
C HIS A 21 2.00 12.83 1.52
N ARG A 22 1.22 13.49 0.64
CA ARG A 22 0.58 14.79 0.95
C ARG A 22 -0.36 14.72 2.13
N VAL A 23 -1.05 13.59 2.32
CA VAL A 23 -1.98 13.42 3.44
C VAL A 23 -1.20 13.33 4.75
N TYR A 24 -0.16 12.50 4.84
CA TYR A 24 0.67 12.38 6.04
C TYR A 24 1.39 13.68 6.37
N ASP A 25 1.89 14.39 5.36
CA ASP A 25 2.47 15.74 5.55
C ASP A 25 1.44 16.70 6.18
N ALA A 26 0.22 16.73 5.65
CA ALA A 26 -0.84 17.62 6.12
C ALA A 26 -1.36 17.27 7.52
N ILE A 27 -1.36 15.99 7.90
CA ILE A 27 -1.89 15.53 9.19
C ILE A 27 -0.81 15.28 10.24
N ALA A 28 0.48 15.45 9.91
CA ALA A 28 1.62 15.04 10.75
C ALA A 28 1.52 15.52 12.21
N PRO A 29 1.18 16.79 12.52
CA PRO A 29 1.04 17.24 13.90
C PRO A 29 -0.07 16.48 14.67
N HIS A 30 -1.22 16.25 14.02
CA HIS A 30 -2.35 15.54 14.64
C HIS A 30 -2.10 14.02 14.73
N PHE A 31 -1.50 13.43 13.69
CA PHE A 31 -1.07 12.03 13.71
C PHE A 31 -0.09 11.78 14.86
N SER A 32 0.94 12.63 14.98
CA SER A 32 1.92 12.52 16.06
C SER A 32 1.28 12.62 17.45
N ALA A 33 0.26 13.45 17.62
CA ALA A 33 -0.43 13.65 18.90
C ALA A 33 -1.40 12.53 19.28
N THR A 34 -1.63 11.53 18.42
CA THR A 34 -2.66 10.49 18.62
C THR A 34 -2.12 9.06 18.59
N ARG A 35 -0.88 8.83 18.16
CA ARG A 35 -0.32 7.49 17.91
C ARG A 35 0.88 7.16 18.80
N PHE A 36 0.58 6.74 20.04
CA PHE A 36 1.61 6.36 21.04
C PHE A 36 1.59 4.88 21.44
N ALA A 37 0.43 4.21 21.36
CA ALA A 37 0.24 2.86 21.89
C ALA A 37 1.12 1.83 21.16
N LYS A 38 2.07 1.21 21.87
CA LYS A 38 3.05 0.25 21.34
C LYS A 38 2.45 -1.15 21.22
N TRP A 39 2.75 -1.82 20.12
CA TRP A 39 2.20 -3.16 19.87
C TRP A 39 3.05 -4.20 20.59
N PRO A 40 2.44 -5.12 21.39
CA PRO A 40 3.20 -6.06 22.22
C PRO A 40 4.21 -6.92 21.45
N LYS A 41 3.86 -7.37 20.24
CA LYS A 41 4.75 -8.18 19.40
C LYS A 41 5.96 -7.38 18.88
N VAL A 42 5.75 -6.12 18.51
CA VAL A 42 6.85 -5.22 18.11
C VAL A 42 7.75 -4.91 19.30
N ALA A 43 7.17 -4.64 20.47
CA ALA A 43 7.91 -4.42 21.70
C ALA A 43 8.75 -5.65 22.10
N GLY A 44 8.16 -6.85 22.02
CA GLY A 44 8.85 -8.11 22.30
C GLY A 44 10.03 -8.36 21.37
N PHE A 45 9.85 -8.10 20.06
CA PHE A 45 10.92 -8.17 19.07
C PHE A 45 12.07 -7.20 19.39
N LEU A 46 11.77 -5.92 19.63
CA LEU A 46 12.81 -4.91 19.89
C LEU A 46 13.58 -5.18 21.19
N ASN A 47 12.91 -5.74 22.21
CA ASN A 47 13.55 -6.12 23.47
C ASN A 47 14.36 -7.43 23.38
N SER A 48 14.15 -8.26 22.35
CA SER A 48 14.91 -9.50 22.17
C SER A 48 16.23 -9.28 21.42
N LEU A 49 16.43 -8.09 20.84
CA LEU A 49 17.66 -7.74 20.14
C LEU A 49 18.85 -7.66 21.10
N ARG A 50 20.03 -8.06 20.62
CA ARG A 50 21.26 -8.00 21.41
C ARG A 50 21.64 -6.55 21.70
N PRO A 51 22.19 -6.24 22.89
CA PRO A 51 22.79 -4.94 23.17
C PRO A 51 23.81 -4.54 22.09
N GLY A 52 23.83 -3.26 21.75
CA GLY A 52 24.64 -2.68 20.68
C GLY A 52 24.06 -2.85 19.27
N SER A 53 22.88 -3.46 19.12
CA SER A 53 22.27 -3.67 17.79
C SER A 53 21.94 -2.35 17.09
N ILE A 54 22.24 -2.26 15.79
CA ILE A 54 21.76 -1.17 14.91
C ILE A 54 20.39 -1.56 14.35
N VAL A 55 19.36 -0.76 14.61
CA VAL A 55 17.98 -1.00 14.21
C VAL A 55 17.53 0.10 13.24
N LEU A 56 17.07 -0.33 12.06
CA LEU A 56 16.55 0.57 11.02
C LEU A 56 15.02 0.56 11.06
N ASP A 57 14.38 1.72 11.27
CA ASP A 57 12.92 1.87 11.26
C ASP A 57 12.49 2.55 9.95
N ALA A 58 12.05 1.76 8.97
CA ALA A 58 11.60 2.25 7.66
C ALA A 58 10.10 2.57 7.71
N GLY A 59 9.76 3.85 7.55
CA GLY A 59 8.43 4.38 7.85
C GLY A 59 8.23 4.62 9.35
N CYS A 60 9.21 5.26 9.99
CA CYS A 60 9.25 5.48 11.44
C CYS A 60 8.13 6.41 11.95
N GLY A 61 7.45 7.14 11.06
CA GLY A 61 6.36 8.04 11.38
C GLY A 61 6.75 9.07 12.43
N ASN A 62 6.00 9.13 13.53
CA ASN A 62 6.28 10.04 14.64
C ASN A 62 7.37 9.52 15.61
N GLY A 63 8.15 8.50 15.24
CA GLY A 63 9.25 7.98 16.03
C GLY A 63 8.82 7.10 17.19
N LYS A 64 7.60 6.53 17.14
CA LYS A 64 7.00 5.71 18.21
C LYS A 64 7.91 4.60 18.76
N TYR A 65 8.77 4.03 17.91
CA TYR A 65 9.69 2.95 18.28
C TYR A 65 11.17 3.38 18.34
N LEU A 66 11.49 4.62 17.95
CA LEU A 66 12.86 5.13 18.02
C LEU A 66 13.27 5.28 19.49
N GLY A 67 14.41 4.68 19.85
CA GLY A 67 14.88 4.63 21.23
C GLY A 67 14.04 3.75 22.15
N PHE A 68 13.24 2.81 21.60
CA PHE A 68 12.42 1.91 22.40
C PHE A 68 13.27 1.00 23.32
N ASN A 69 14.35 0.43 22.79
CA ASN A 69 15.33 -0.34 23.55
C ASN A 69 16.59 0.54 23.75
N PRO A 70 16.90 1.00 24.98
CA PRO A 70 18.02 1.91 25.22
C PRO A 70 19.39 1.26 24.97
N ASP A 71 19.46 -0.08 24.90
CA ASP A 71 20.69 -0.80 24.61
C ASP A 71 20.96 -0.92 23.10
N CYS A 72 20.08 -0.41 22.23
CA CYS A 72 20.21 -0.45 20.78
C CYS A 72 20.31 0.95 20.17
N PHE A 73 20.92 1.05 18.99
CA PHE A 73 21.00 2.28 18.21
C PHE A 73 19.92 2.29 17.14
N PHE A 74 19.07 3.30 17.12
CA PHE A 74 17.98 3.42 16.15
C PHE A 74 18.26 4.49 15.12
N ILE A 75 17.99 4.18 13.85
CA ILE A 75 17.97 5.15 12.75
C ILE A 75 16.62 4.99 12.05
N GLY A 76 15.85 6.07 12.01
CA GLY A 76 14.54 6.10 11.39
C GLY A 76 14.57 6.77 10.02
N CYS A 77 13.71 6.31 9.10
CA CYS A 77 13.36 7.10 7.94
C CYS A 77 11.86 7.09 7.69
N ASP A 78 11.36 8.12 7.03
CA ASP A 78 9.96 8.23 6.63
C ASP A 78 9.90 9.10 5.37
N ILE A 79 8.86 8.89 4.56
CA ILE A 79 8.68 9.67 3.34
C ILE A 79 8.20 11.10 3.64
N SER A 80 7.59 11.32 4.81
CA SER A 80 7.00 12.58 5.23
C SER A 80 8.01 13.50 5.94
N PRO A 81 8.45 14.62 5.33
CA PRO A 81 9.38 15.55 5.97
C PRO A 81 8.87 16.13 7.30
N PRO A 82 7.58 16.53 7.45
CA PRO A 82 7.06 17.00 8.74
C PRO A 82 7.14 15.97 9.87
N LEU A 83 6.96 14.67 9.58
CA LEU A 83 7.13 13.61 10.58
C LEU A 83 8.60 13.44 10.99
N ILE A 84 9.52 13.53 10.02
CA ILE A 84 10.96 13.53 10.28
C ILE A 84 11.39 14.73 11.12
N GLU A 85 10.85 15.92 10.85
CA GLU A 85 11.12 17.12 11.65
C GLU A 85 10.67 16.93 13.11
N ILE A 86 9.50 16.34 13.34
CA ILE A 86 9.00 15.99 14.69
C ILE A 86 9.96 15.02 15.40
N CYS A 87 10.45 14.00 14.69
CA CYS A 87 11.38 13.01 15.26
C CYS A 87 12.75 13.63 15.56
N SER A 88 13.28 14.43 14.65
CA SER A 88 14.55 15.14 14.81
C SER A 88 14.48 16.12 15.98
N GLY A 89 13.37 16.85 16.13
CA GLY A 89 13.12 17.73 17.27
C GLY A 89 13.06 17.01 18.63
N ARG A 90 12.90 15.67 18.64
CA ARG A 90 13.00 14.82 19.85
C ARG A 90 14.39 14.23 20.05
N GLY A 91 15.36 14.57 19.21
CA GLY A 91 16.73 14.08 19.28
C GLY A 91 16.93 12.68 18.70
N HIS A 92 16.05 12.22 17.83
CA HIS A 92 16.24 10.95 17.13
C HIS A 92 17.10 11.11 15.86
N GLU A 93 17.88 10.08 15.55
CA GLU A 93 18.62 9.97 14.28
C GLU A 93 17.64 9.58 13.17
N VAL A 94 17.31 10.55 12.31
CA VAL A 94 16.30 10.36 11.28
C VAL A 94 16.61 11.07 9.98
N LEU A 95 16.02 10.58 8.88
CA LEU A 95 16.14 11.17 7.55
C LEU A 95 14.87 10.96 6.71
N VAL A 96 14.68 11.79 5.70
CA VAL A 96 13.60 11.61 4.71
C VAL A 96 14.04 10.58 3.66
N ALA A 97 13.26 9.51 3.49
CA ALA A 97 13.51 8.49 2.46
C ALA A 97 12.26 7.70 2.06
N ASP A 98 12.26 7.16 0.84
CA ASP A 98 11.29 6.18 0.37
C ASP A 98 11.70 4.77 0.86
N ALA A 99 10.78 4.03 1.47
CA ALA A 99 11.01 2.65 1.90
C ALA A 99 11.34 1.69 0.74
N VAL A 100 11.01 2.10 -0.49
CA VAL A 100 11.31 1.38 -1.74
C VAL A 100 12.74 1.64 -2.25
N ASN A 101 13.45 2.62 -1.68
CA ASN A 101 14.85 2.93 -1.98
C ASN A 101 15.56 3.48 -0.73
N LEU A 102 15.99 2.57 0.15
CA LEU A 102 16.56 2.95 1.44
C LEU A 102 18.00 3.46 1.27
N PRO A 103 18.35 4.65 1.79
CA PRO A 103 19.68 5.24 1.62
C PRO A 103 20.71 4.68 2.62
N TYR A 104 20.64 3.37 2.87
CA TYR A 104 21.60 2.64 3.69
C TYR A 104 22.43 1.72 2.81
N ARG A 105 23.69 1.50 3.22
CA ARG A 105 24.55 0.49 2.60
C ARG A 105 23.97 -0.92 2.82
N ASP A 106 24.36 -1.84 1.94
CA ASP A 106 24.05 -3.26 2.12
C ASP A 106 24.64 -3.78 3.43
N ASP A 107 23.98 -4.76 4.04
CA ASP A 107 24.42 -5.44 5.27
C ASP A 107 24.77 -4.47 6.44
N PHE A 108 24.06 -3.34 6.55
CA PHE A 108 24.35 -2.29 7.53
C PHE A 108 23.76 -2.56 8.91
N GLY A 109 22.45 -2.80 8.95
CA GLY A 109 21.67 -2.94 10.16
C GLY A 109 21.69 -4.36 10.69
N ASP A 110 21.43 -4.49 11.98
CA ASP A 110 21.34 -5.77 12.68
C ASP A 110 19.90 -6.26 12.71
N ALA A 111 18.96 -5.33 12.69
CA ALA A 111 17.55 -5.55 12.46
C ALA A 111 16.95 -4.38 11.67
N ALA A 112 15.84 -4.64 10.99
CA ALA A 112 14.99 -3.60 10.43
C ALA A 112 13.53 -3.84 10.83
N ILE A 113 12.78 -2.76 11.01
CA ILE A 113 11.34 -2.80 11.23
C ILE A 113 10.64 -1.94 10.18
N SER A 114 9.43 -2.37 9.78
CA SER A 114 8.54 -1.61 8.90
C SER A 114 7.11 -1.82 9.37
N ILE A 115 6.64 -0.92 10.23
CA ILE A 115 5.43 -1.10 11.03
C ILE A 115 4.29 -0.27 10.44
N ALA A 116 3.31 -0.93 9.83
CA ALA A 116 2.14 -0.29 9.23
C ALA A 116 2.51 0.67 8.09
N VAL A 117 3.35 0.19 7.17
CA VAL A 117 3.90 0.99 6.04
C VAL A 117 3.50 0.40 4.68
N LEU A 118 3.74 -0.90 4.46
CA LEU A 118 3.60 -1.52 3.12
C LEU A 118 2.18 -1.40 2.52
N HIS A 119 1.15 -1.27 3.34
CA HIS A 119 -0.22 -1.03 2.86
C HIS A 119 -0.40 0.33 2.19
N HIS A 120 0.58 1.23 2.27
CA HIS A 120 0.56 2.49 1.55
C HIS A 120 1.19 2.41 0.15
N LEU A 121 1.78 1.26 -0.22
CA LEU A 121 2.41 1.06 -1.52
C LEU A 121 1.42 0.37 -2.47
N SER A 122 1.15 1.02 -3.59
CA SER A 122 -0.03 0.75 -4.39
C SER A 122 0.10 -0.38 -5.41
N THR A 123 1.27 -0.98 -5.49
CA THR A 123 1.55 -2.07 -6.43
C THR A 123 2.33 -3.18 -5.73
N ASP A 124 2.07 -4.42 -6.13
CA ASP A 124 2.80 -5.60 -5.66
C ASP A 124 4.32 -5.43 -5.85
N ASP A 125 4.75 -4.89 -7.00
CA ASP A 125 6.16 -4.65 -7.30
C ASP A 125 6.80 -3.67 -6.30
N ARG A 126 6.11 -2.58 -5.93
CA ARG A 126 6.59 -1.63 -4.91
C ARG A 126 6.62 -2.26 -3.53
N ARG A 127 5.58 -3.01 -3.14
CA ARG A 127 5.54 -3.74 -1.86
C ARG A 127 6.69 -4.73 -1.77
N ARG A 128 6.93 -5.50 -2.83
CA ARG A 128 8.04 -6.45 -2.91
C ARG A 128 9.39 -5.73 -2.85
N LYS A 129 9.56 -4.63 -3.59
CA LYS A 129 10.80 -3.86 -3.58
C LYS A 129 11.12 -3.27 -2.20
N ALA A 130 10.12 -2.78 -1.47
CA ALA A 130 10.33 -2.33 -0.08
C ALA A 130 10.80 -3.47 0.85
N ILE A 131 10.25 -4.68 0.68
CA ILE A 131 10.72 -5.87 1.41
C ILE A 131 12.17 -6.22 1.02
N GLU A 132 12.49 -6.18 -0.27
CA GLU A 132 13.85 -6.43 -0.77
C GLU A 132 14.85 -5.40 -0.22
N GLU A 133 14.47 -4.12 -0.12
CA GLU A 133 15.30 -3.08 0.48
C GLU A 133 15.55 -3.32 1.97
N LEU A 134 14.50 -3.67 2.74
CA LEU A 134 14.65 -4.04 4.16
C LEU A 134 15.62 -5.21 4.34
N ILE A 135 15.53 -6.22 3.47
CA ILE A 135 16.43 -7.38 3.50
C ILE A 135 17.86 -6.96 3.10
N ARG A 136 18.01 -6.15 2.07
CA ARG A 136 19.32 -5.68 1.55
C ARG A 136 20.12 -4.94 2.62
N VAL A 137 19.46 -4.06 3.38
CA VAL A 137 20.13 -3.22 4.37
C VAL A 137 20.44 -3.95 5.68
N VAL A 138 19.91 -5.15 5.89
CA VAL A 138 20.13 -5.96 7.09
C VAL A 138 21.21 -7.01 6.82
N ARG A 139 22.19 -7.10 7.73
CA ARG A 139 23.26 -8.08 7.61
C ARG A 139 22.74 -9.51 7.61
N ARG A 140 23.48 -10.42 6.99
CA ARG A 140 23.25 -11.87 7.13
C ARG A 140 23.08 -12.30 8.60
N GLY A 141 21.98 -13.00 8.87
CA GLY A 141 21.59 -13.44 10.22
C GLY A 141 20.89 -12.38 11.08
N GLY A 142 20.70 -11.16 10.55
CA GLY A 142 19.81 -10.15 11.11
C GLY A 142 18.33 -10.47 10.85
N LEU A 143 17.45 -9.70 11.48
CA LEU A 143 16.00 -9.93 11.45
C LEU A 143 15.25 -8.72 10.89
N VAL A 144 14.22 -8.98 10.09
CA VAL A 144 13.29 -7.95 9.60
C VAL A 144 11.92 -8.22 10.19
N LEU A 145 11.30 -7.21 10.82
CA LEU A 145 9.93 -7.27 11.30
C LEU A 145 9.01 -6.38 10.45
N ILE A 146 7.97 -6.97 9.89
CA ILE A 146 6.97 -6.25 9.08
C ILE A 146 5.60 -6.47 9.69
N THR A 147 4.81 -5.40 9.78
CA THR A 147 3.38 -5.52 10.13
C THR A 147 2.54 -4.72 9.16
N VAL A 148 1.41 -5.30 8.75
CA VAL A 148 0.50 -4.70 7.77
C VAL A 148 -0.94 -4.68 8.30
N TRP A 149 -1.82 -3.97 7.61
CA TRP A 149 -3.25 -4.07 7.89
C TRP A 149 -3.80 -5.19 7.05
N ALA A 150 -4.48 -6.13 7.69
CA ALA A 150 -5.08 -7.29 7.06
C ALA A 150 -6.60 -7.24 7.20
N ARG A 151 -7.33 -7.79 6.23
CA ARG A 151 -8.79 -7.83 6.22
C ARG A 151 -9.34 -8.66 7.38
N GLU A 152 -8.58 -9.65 7.81
CA GLU A 152 -8.91 -10.61 8.86
C GLU A 152 -8.85 -9.99 10.28
N GLN A 153 -8.65 -8.68 10.41
CA GLN A 153 -8.75 -7.97 11.68
C GLN A 153 -10.11 -8.19 12.35
N GLU A 154 -10.11 -8.31 13.68
CA GLU A 154 -11.26 -8.75 14.48
C GLU A 154 -12.52 -7.87 14.32
N ASP A 155 -12.36 -6.58 13.98
CA ASP A 155 -13.47 -5.64 13.83
C ASP A 155 -13.84 -5.39 12.34
N LYS A 156 -14.68 -6.27 11.81
CA LYS A 156 -15.25 -6.14 10.45
C LYS A 156 -16.07 -4.85 10.26
N SER A 157 -16.50 -4.18 11.33
CA SER A 157 -17.28 -2.93 11.22
C SER A 157 -16.45 -1.75 10.68
N LEU A 158 -15.11 -1.85 10.73
CA LEU A 158 -14.22 -0.85 10.16
C LEU A 158 -14.29 -0.82 8.64
N LEU A 159 -14.44 -1.97 7.98
CA LEU A 159 -14.55 -2.08 6.53
C LEU A 159 -15.76 -1.29 6.00
N ASN A 160 -16.86 -1.26 6.75
CA ASN A 160 -18.08 -0.51 6.40
C ASN A 160 -17.87 1.02 6.40
N LYS A 161 -16.76 1.52 6.98
CA LYS A 161 -16.41 2.94 7.02
C LYS A 161 -15.41 3.30 5.93
N TRP A 162 -14.84 2.33 5.23
CA TRP A 162 -13.82 2.54 4.20
C TRP A 162 -14.49 2.60 2.83
N THR A 163 -13.94 3.40 1.93
CA THR A 163 -14.46 3.50 0.56
C THR A 163 -13.63 2.59 -0.34
N PRO A 164 -14.19 1.53 -0.93
CA PRO A 164 -13.46 0.68 -1.87
C PRO A 164 -13.11 1.47 -3.13
N LEU A 165 -11.89 1.28 -3.65
CA LEU A 165 -11.53 1.80 -4.97
C LEU A 165 -11.94 0.78 -6.04
N CYS A 166 -12.85 1.18 -6.94
CA CYS A 166 -13.24 0.37 -8.09
C CYS A 166 -12.19 0.42 -9.21
N GLU A 167 -12.19 -0.58 -10.10
CA GLU A 167 -11.20 -0.76 -11.17
C GLU A 167 -11.00 0.46 -12.08
N LYS A 168 -11.97 1.39 -12.14
CA LYS A 168 -11.84 2.63 -12.91
C LYS A 168 -10.69 3.54 -12.44
N TYR A 169 -10.25 3.42 -11.18
CA TYR A 169 -9.06 4.11 -10.67
C TYR A 169 -7.73 3.45 -11.08
N ASN A 170 -7.75 2.21 -11.55
CA ASN A 170 -6.55 1.57 -12.10
C ASN A 170 -6.26 2.04 -13.52
N GLU A 171 -7.29 2.34 -14.33
CA GLU A 171 -7.10 2.77 -15.73
C GLU A 171 -6.69 4.24 -15.87
N GLU A 172 -7.19 5.12 -15.01
CA GLU A 172 -6.94 6.56 -15.09
C GLU A 172 -5.56 6.97 -14.54
N TRP A 173 -4.88 6.08 -13.82
CA TRP A 173 -3.66 6.37 -13.05
C TRP A 173 -2.47 5.43 -13.32
N VAL A 174 -2.63 4.46 -14.22
CA VAL A 174 -1.48 3.78 -14.85
C VAL A 174 -0.87 4.77 -15.84
N ASP A 175 0.36 5.19 -15.56
CA ASP A 175 1.15 6.04 -16.45
C ASP A 175 1.12 5.45 -17.87
N GLN A 176 0.78 6.28 -18.87
CA GLN A 176 0.70 5.89 -20.29
C GLN A 176 2.06 5.38 -20.86
N SER A 177 3.12 5.43 -20.05
CA SER A 177 4.44 4.87 -20.33
C SER A 177 4.57 3.36 -20.04
N SER A 178 3.59 2.72 -19.38
CA SER A 178 3.64 1.29 -19.07
C SER A 178 3.15 0.45 -20.25
N PRO A 179 3.90 -0.58 -20.71
CA PRO A 179 3.43 -1.45 -21.78
C PRO A 179 2.21 -2.25 -21.30
N PRO A 180 1.17 -2.45 -22.16
CA PRO A 180 -0.05 -3.10 -21.75
C PRO A 180 0.22 -4.53 -21.29
N LEU A 181 -0.27 -4.86 -20.09
CA LEU A 181 -0.31 -6.22 -19.57
C LEU A 181 -1.18 -7.08 -20.48
N ARG A 182 -0.55 -7.89 -21.33
CA ARG A 182 -1.24 -8.95 -22.04
C ARG A 182 -1.64 -10.01 -21.01
N SER A 183 -2.91 -10.03 -20.64
CA SER A 183 -3.53 -11.15 -19.92
C SER A 183 -3.16 -12.45 -20.63
N GLN A 184 -2.28 -13.24 -20.01
CA GLN A 184 -2.11 -14.63 -20.40
C GLN A 184 -3.14 -15.41 -19.58
N SER A 185 -4.31 -15.62 -20.19
CA SER A 185 -5.22 -16.68 -19.78
C SER A 185 -4.42 -17.99 -19.76
N ALA A 186 -4.19 -18.52 -18.56
CA ALA A 186 -3.63 -19.85 -18.38
C ALA A 186 -4.67 -20.88 -18.83
N THR A 187 -4.66 -21.23 -20.11
CA THR A 187 -5.33 -22.44 -20.58
C THR A 187 -4.49 -23.64 -20.17
N LEU A 188 -5.14 -24.58 -19.46
CA LEU A 188 -4.63 -25.89 -19.09
C LEU A 188 -3.85 -26.56 -20.24
N LEU A 189 -2.65 -27.03 -19.94
CA LEU A 189 -1.94 -28.04 -20.71
C LEU A 189 -2.30 -29.41 -20.11
N GLU A 190 -3.28 -30.07 -20.71
CA GLU A 190 -3.43 -31.53 -20.57
C GLU A 190 -2.61 -32.25 -21.66
N SER A 191 -2.13 -33.42 -21.26
CA SER A 191 -1.16 -34.29 -21.91
C SER A 191 -1.53 -34.76 -23.32
N ILE A 192 -0.48 -34.94 -24.12
CA ILE A 192 -0.48 -35.50 -25.48
C ILE A 192 -1.03 -36.93 -25.51
N ALA A 193 -1.89 -37.22 -26.50
CA ALA A 193 -2.00 -38.50 -27.17
C ALA A 193 -2.33 -38.27 -28.67
N GLU A 194 -1.74 -39.10 -29.52
CA GLU A 194 -1.66 -38.98 -30.98
C GLU A 194 -2.88 -39.54 -31.73
N THR A 195 -2.89 -39.27 -33.05
CA THR A 195 -3.59 -39.93 -34.19
C THR A 195 -4.97 -39.45 -34.65
N ASP A 196 -4.94 -38.73 -35.78
CA ASP A 196 -5.53 -39.00 -37.11
C ASP A 196 -7.05 -39.03 -37.41
N GLU A 197 -7.32 -38.38 -38.55
CA GLU A 197 -8.38 -38.57 -39.56
C GLU A 197 -9.73 -37.79 -39.50
N ASP A 198 -9.81 -36.83 -40.44
CA ASP A 198 -10.76 -36.73 -41.57
C ASP A 198 -12.09 -35.94 -41.47
N ALA A 199 -12.29 -35.19 -42.57
CA ALA A 199 -13.48 -34.64 -43.23
C ALA A 199 -14.70 -34.04 -42.48
N GLY A 200 -15.15 -32.86 -42.95
CA GLY A 200 -16.60 -32.65 -43.20
C GLY A 200 -17.28 -31.35 -42.73
N LEU A 201 -17.22 -30.30 -43.56
CA LEU A 201 -18.36 -29.66 -44.25
C LEU A 201 -19.62 -29.06 -43.50
N LEU A 202 -19.82 -27.73 -43.72
CA LEU A 202 -21.05 -26.94 -44.00
C LEU A 202 -21.99 -26.28 -42.92
N LYS A 203 -22.27 -24.98 -43.24
CA LYS A 203 -23.50 -24.13 -43.13
C LYS A 203 -23.81 -23.44 -41.79
N GLN A 204 -23.73 -22.08 -41.72
CA GLN A 204 -24.75 -21.04 -42.09
C GLN A 204 -26.07 -21.21 -41.34
N THR A 205 -26.63 -20.24 -40.61
CA THR A 205 -27.25 -18.96 -41.07
C THR A 205 -27.46 -18.02 -39.86
N ASP A 206 -27.08 -16.74 -39.89
CA ASP A 206 -27.86 -15.52 -40.22
C ASP A 206 -29.25 -15.34 -39.58
N VAL A 207 -29.50 -14.19 -38.93
CA VAL A 207 -30.41 -13.10 -39.40
C VAL A 207 -30.82 -12.12 -38.26
N GLU A 208 -30.34 -10.88 -38.43
CA GLU A 208 -30.97 -9.53 -38.38
C GLU A 208 -31.74 -8.92 -37.18
N LEU A 209 -31.15 -7.79 -36.76
CA LEU A 209 -31.68 -6.46 -36.42
C LEU A 209 -33.15 -6.08 -36.69
N LYS A 210 -33.71 -5.27 -35.77
CA LYS A 210 -34.47 -4.06 -36.13
C LYS A 210 -34.46 -2.95 -35.06
N LYS A 211 -34.15 -1.74 -35.55
CA LYS A 211 -34.25 -0.37 -34.96
C LYS A 211 -35.74 0.05 -34.78
N CYS A 212 -36.19 1.12 -34.09
CA CYS A 212 -35.68 2.48 -33.90
C CYS A 212 -36.61 3.33 -32.96
N HIS A 213 -36.13 4.53 -32.57
CA HIS A 213 -36.81 5.79 -32.16
C HIS A 213 -37.01 6.21 -30.69
N ASP A 214 -36.10 7.10 -30.26
CA ASP A 214 -36.23 8.46 -29.70
C ASP A 214 -37.20 8.81 -28.55
N ALA A 215 -36.61 9.23 -27.41
CA ALA A 215 -36.97 10.47 -26.73
C ALA A 215 -35.87 10.90 -25.73
N VAL A 216 -35.36 12.11 -25.92
CA VAL A 216 -34.37 12.82 -25.08
C VAL A 216 -34.97 13.16 -23.71
N LYS A 217 -34.30 12.77 -22.61
CA LYS A 217 -34.39 13.45 -21.30
C LYS A 217 -33.07 13.32 -20.54
N ASP A 218 -32.56 14.48 -20.17
CA ASP A 218 -31.36 14.78 -19.39
C ASP A 218 -31.49 14.29 -17.94
N LYS A 219 -30.62 13.36 -17.51
CA LYS A 219 -30.35 12.96 -16.11
C LYS A 219 -28.98 12.27 -16.00
N THR A 220 -27.93 13.03 -15.70
CA THR A 220 -26.60 12.48 -15.37
C THR A 220 -26.52 12.06 -13.90
N ILE A 221 -27.15 10.94 -13.56
CA ILE A 221 -26.72 10.04 -12.47
C ILE A 221 -26.94 8.64 -13.04
N MET A 222 -25.87 8.05 -13.59
CA MET A 222 -25.95 6.71 -14.14
C MET A 222 -25.50 5.72 -13.07
N ASP A 223 -26.53 5.11 -12.50
CA ASP A 223 -26.50 3.95 -11.62
C ASP A 223 -25.79 2.79 -12.33
N CYS A 224 -24.69 2.30 -11.78
CA CYS A 224 -24.01 1.11 -12.26
C CYS A 224 -24.41 -0.07 -11.36
N SER A 225 -25.54 -0.68 -11.69
CA SER A 225 -25.92 -2.01 -11.21
C SER A 225 -25.86 -3.01 -12.36
N ASN A 226 -25.34 -4.20 -12.05
CA ASN A 226 -25.13 -5.43 -12.84
C ASN A 226 -23.76 -5.51 -13.54
N THR A 227 -22.91 -6.53 -13.34
CA THR A 227 -23.07 -7.96 -12.99
C THR A 227 -21.79 -8.51 -12.32
N ASN A 228 -21.90 -9.51 -11.42
CA ASN A 228 -20.86 -10.22 -10.62
C ASN A 228 -20.44 -9.62 -9.25
N THR A 229 -21.40 -9.20 -8.43
CA THR A 229 -21.14 -8.56 -7.12
C THR A 229 -20.46 -9.45 -6.07
N ASP A 230 -20.69 -10.77 -6.04
CA ASP A 230 -20.20 -11.61 -4.93
C ASP A 230 -18.73 -12.06 -5.05
N GLN A 231 -18.16 -12.04 -6.26
CA GLN A 231 -16.73 -12.34 -6.48
C GLN A 231 -15.86 -11.09 -6.38
N ASP A 232 -16.36 -9.94 -6.85
CA ASP A 232 -15.64 -8.66 -6.76
C ASP A 232 -15.53 -8.16 -5.32
N GLU A 233 -16.56 -8.34 -4.48
CA GLU A 233 -16.47 -8.00 -3.05
C GLU A 233 -15.43 -8.83 -2.29
N LYS A 234 -15.17 -10.07 -2.72
CA LYS A 234 -14.17 -10.95 -2.08
C LYS A 234 -12.73 -10.61 -2.45
N ASN A 235 -12.50 -9.92 -3.57
CA ASN A 235 -11.17 -9.57 -4.07
C ASN A 235 -10.83 -8.07 -3.87
N GLN A 236 -11.73 -7.27 -3.30
CA GLN A 236 -11.44 -5.88 -2.99
C GLN A 236 -10.36 -5.77 -1.89
N GLN A 237 -9.21 -5.22 -2.25
CA GLN A 237 -8.10 -4.94 -1.32
C GLN A 237 -7.73 -3.45 -1.27
N GLU A 238 -8.23 -2.64 -2.18
CA GLU A 238 -7.88 -1.22 -2.28
C GLU A 238 -8.93 -0.33 -1.64
N TYR A 239 -8.53 0.48 -0.66
CA TYR A 239 -9.45 1.30 0.12
C TYR A 239 -8.94 2.71 0.37
N PHE A 240 -9.88 3.66 0.38
CA PHE A 240 -9.69 4.93 1.08
C PHE A 240 -10.15 4.81 2.53
N VAL A 241 -9.21 5.05 3.44
CA VAL A 241 -9.42 5.06 4.89
C VAL A 241 -9.50 6.51 5.37
N PRO A 242 -10.64 6.96 5.91
CA PRO A 242 -10.82 8.36 6.31
C PRO A 242 -10.03 8.68 7.58
N TRP A 243 -9.32 9.81 7.56
CA TRP A 243 -8.73 10.45 8.73
C TRP A 243 -9.50 11.73 9.05
N HIS A 244 -10.02 11.81 10.27
CA HIS A 244 -10.81 12.95 10.72
C HIS A 244 -9.92 13.90 11.52
N LEU A 245 -9.61 15.07 10.96
CA LEU A 245 -8.84 16.13 11.59
C LEU A 245 -9.81 17.19 12.16
N PRO A 246 -9.90 17.40 13.48
CA PRO A 246 -10.79 18.41 14.05
C PRO A 246 -10.49 19.81 13.51
N PHE A 247 -11.52 20.63 13.26
CA PHE A 247 -11.36 21.98 12.68
C PHE A 247 -10.40 22.87 13.46
N HIS A 248 -10.42 22.82 14.79
CA HIS A 248 -9.52 23.61 15.63
C HIS A 248 -8.04 23.14 15.56
N ARG A 249 -7.78 21.97 14.96
CA ARG A 249 -6.44 21.44 14.67
C ARG A 249 -6.08 21.56 13.19
N ALA A 250 -7.04 21.90 12.33
CA ALA A 250 -6.80 22.15 10.93
C ALA A 250 -6.29 23.59 10.75
N GLU A 251 -5.14 23.74 10.12
CA GLU A 251 -4.53 25.05 9.90
C GLU A 251 -5.40 25.91 8.97
N ILE A 252 -5.80 27.09 9.43
CA ILE A 252 -6.53 28.07 8.64
C ILE A 252 -5.54 28.72 7.68
N GLY A 253 -5.59 28.32 6.39
CA GLY A 253 -4.66 28.78 5.36
C GLY A 253 -3.40 27.91 5.14
N GLY A 254 -3.28 26.80 5.86
CA GLY A 254 -2.16 25.84 5.73
C GLY A 254 -2.48 24.63 4.86
N ALA A 255 -1.83 23.49 5.12
CA ALA A 255 -1.97 22.26 4.33
C ALA A 255 -3.43 21.80 4.17
N SER A 256 -4.27 22.07 5.17
CA SER A 256 -5.71 21.77 5.13
C SER A 256 -6.50 22.63 4.15
N ALA A 257 -6.15 23.91 3.98
CA ALA A 257 -6.80 24.77 3.00
C ALA A 257 -6.47 24.30 1.56
N ALA A 258 -5.19 24.03 1.29
CA ALA A 258 -4.75 23.51 0.00
C ALA A 258 -5.37 22.13 -0.31
N ALA A 259 -5.47 21.24 0.69
CA ALA A 259 -6.08 19.93 0.51
C ALA A 259 -7.59 20.02 0.20
N LEU A 260 -8.29 20.99 0.80
CA LEU A 260 -9.70 21.26 0.51
C LEU A 260 -9.90 21.82 -0.91
N GLU A 261 -9.09 22.79 -1.31
CA GLU A 261 -9.16 23.41 -2.64
C GLU A 261 -8.90 22.40 -3.76
N ASN A 262 -7.92 21.52 -3.58
CA ASN A 262 -7.59 20.48 -4.55
C ASN A 262 -8.52 19.24 -4.50
N GLY A 263 -9.53 19.24 -3.61
CA GLY A 263 -10.49 18.14 -3.46
C GLY A 263 -9.95 16.88 -2.79
N PHE A 264 -8.81 16.95 -2.11
CA PHE A 264 -8.16 15.81 -1.42
C PHE A 264 -8.67 15.63 0.00
N ALA A 265 -9.26 16.69 0.56
CA ALA A 265 -9.96 16.66 1.83
C ALA A 265 -11.40 17.17 1.65
N LYS A 266 -12.29 16.79 2.57
CA LYS A 266 -13.68 17.26 2.59
C LYS A 266 -14.01 17.79 3.98
N LYS A 267 -14.80 18.86 4.05
CA LYS A 267 -15.37 19.31 5.33
C LYS A 267 -16.54 18.41 5.71
N ASP A 268 -16.53 17.91 6.93
CA ASP A 268 -17.68 17.31 7.59
C ASP A 268 -18.13 18.28 8.69
N GLU A 269 -19.05 19.18 8.33
CA GLU A 269 -19.60 20.20 9.23
C GLU A 269 -20.36 19.57 10.41
N LYS A 270 -20.95 18.37 10.22
CA LYS A 270 -21.69 17.68 11.29
C LYS A 270 -20.75 17.18 12.38
N LYS A 271 -19.56 16.70 11.99
CA LYS A 271 -18.54 16.22 12.92
C LYS A 271 -17.53 17.29 13.34
N GLY A 272 -17.54 18.46 12.71
CA GLY A 272 -16.57 19.51 12.96
C GLY A 272 -15.14 19.13 12.55
N THR A 273 -15.00 18.38 11.44
CA THR A 273 -13.71 17.81 11.02
C THR A 273 -13.43 18.02 9.53
N VAL A 274 -12.16 18.21 9.18
CA VAL A 274 -11.65 18.00 7.82
C VAL A 274 -11.31 16.52 7.67
N VAL A 275 -11.91 15.86 6.69
CA VAL A 275 -11.72 14.44 6.40
C VAL A 275 -10.74 14.27 5.25
N TYR A 276 -9.62 13.59 5.50
CA TYR A 276 -8.65 13.19 4.49
C TYR A 276 -8.83 11.72 4.15
N ASN A 277 -8.78 11.37 2.87
CA ASN A 277 -8.76 9.98 2.45
C ASN A 277 -7.32 9.51 2.31
N ARG A 278 -6.97 8.45 3.03
CA ARG A 278 -5.67 7.79 2.92
C ARG A 278 -5.79 6.53 2.09
N TYR A 279 -4.88 6.32 1.15
CA TYR A 279 -4.83 5.09 0.38
C TYR A 279 -4.27 3.94 1.22
N TYR A 280 -4.94 2.79 1.17
CA TYR A 280 -4.57 1.54 1.82
C TYR A 280 -4.83 0.35 0.89
N HIS A 281 -3.80 -0.45 0.66
CA HIS A 281 -3.89 -1.84 0.27
C HIS A 281 -4.06 -2.71 1.53
N VAL A 282 -5.23 -3.31 1.69
CA VAL A 282 -5.58 -4.19 2.82
C VAL A 282 -5.19 -5.60 2.44
N PHE A 283 -4.20 -6.12 3.16
CA PHE A 283 -3.66 -7.46 2.92
C PHE A 283 -4.70 -8.52 3.22
N VAL A 284 -4.56 -9.67 2.57
CA VAL A 284 -5.29 -10.90 2.91
C VAL A 284 -4.34 -11.96 3.45
N GLU A 285 -4.90 -12.97 4.12
CA GLU A 285 -4.13 -14.10 4.65
C GLU A 285 -3.21 -14.72 3.58
N GLY A 286 -1.93 -14.91 3.92
CA GLY A 286 -0.92 -15.49 3.03
C GLY A 286 -0.29 -14.53 2.04
N GLU A 287 -0.82 -13.32 1.84
CA GLU A 287 -0.29 -12.39 0.84
C GLU A 287 1.12 -11.89 1.19
N LEU A 288 1.34 -11.48 2.43
CA LEU A 288 2.66 -10.98 2.85
C LEU A 288 3.72 -12.09 2.70
N GLN A 289 3.38 -13.33 3.05
CA GLN A 289 4.23 -14.50 2.86
C GLN A 289 4.55 -14.73 1.39
N ARG A 290 3.54 -14.59 0.50
CA ARG A 290 3.72 -14.70 -0.94
C ARG A 290 4.65 -13.64 -1.51
N LEU A 291 4.60 -12.39 -1.02
CA LEU A 291 5.52 -11.32 -1.44
C LEU A 291 6.97 -11.61 -1.05
N VAL A 292 7.17 -12.22 0.12
CA VAL A 292 8.50 -12.65 0.60
C VAL A 292 8.99 -13.91 -0.13
N SER A 293 8.07 -14.75 -0.61
CA SER A 293 8.40 -15.98 -1.31
C SER A 293 9.28 -15.73 -2.55
N GLY A 294 10.34 -16.51 -2.66
CA GLY A 294 11.31 -16.42 -3.75
C GLY A 294 12.31 -15.26 -3.66
N ILE A 295 12.26 -14.42 -2.61
CA ILE A 295 13.37 -13.49 -2.33
C ILE A 295 14.57 -14.31 -1.85
N LYS A 296 15.69 -14.18 -2.54
CA LYS A 296 16.92 -14.92 -2.21
C LYS A 296 17.50 -14.41 -0.89
N ASN A 297 18.11 -15.31 -0.12
CA ASN A 297 18.78 -15.01 1.16
C ASN A 297 17.86 -14.52 2.30
N ALA A 298 16.55 -14.73 2.19
CA ALA A 298 15.61 -14.50 3.30
C ALA A 298 14.78 -15.75 3.57
N ALA A 299 14.38 -15.93 4.83
CA ALA A 299 13.48 -16.97 5.26
C ALA A 299 12.52 -16.40 6.31
N ILE A 300 11.26 -16.81 6.23
CA ILE A 300 10.26 -16.48 7.26
C ILE A 300 10.54 -17.37 8.47
N VAL A 301 10.77 -16.76 9.63
CA VAL A 301 11.11 -17.46 10.88
C VAL A 301 10.02 -17.37 11.95
N ASP A 302 9.08 -16.43 11.82
CA ASP A 302 7.93 -16.24 12.71
C ASP A 302 6.78 -15.55 11.96
N GLN A 303 5.54 -15.71 12.44
CA GLN A 303 4.33 -15.05 11.94
C GLN A 303 3.30 -14.87 13.07
N PHE A 304 2.60 -13.73 13.09
CA PHE A 304 1.60 -13.41 14.10
C PHE A 304 0.56 -12.41 13.59
#